data_AF-A0A7X8M0M3-F1
#
_entry.id   AF-A0A7X8M0M3-F1
#
_cell.length_a   1.000
_cell.length_b   1.000
_cell.length_c   1.000
_cell.angle_alpha   90.00
_cell.angle_beta   90.00
_cell.angle_gamma   90.00
#
_symmetry.space_group_name_H-M   'P 1'
#
loop_
_entity.id
_entity.type
_entity.pdbx_description
1 polymer ?
#
loop_
_entity_poly.entity_id
_entity_poly.type
_entity_poly.pdbx_seq_one_letter_code
_entity_poly.pdbx_strand_id
1 'polypeptide(L)'
;KQECCDEIENCMKKGFPVFNLKTAFPYIVHNSFPTPCYQCIVMENGKQSICGRCVDIPGLCKQCGYFFAAEYALVFRGRVNVIFDMLRTYLKYI
;
A
#
# COMPACT_ATOMS: atom_id res chain seq x y z
N LYS A 1 -11.79 -4.49 4.37
CA LYS A 1 -10.73 -3.52 3.93
C LYS A 1 -11.12 -2.08 4.24
N GLN A 2 -12.36 -1.66 3.93
CA GLN A 2 -12.86 -0.32 4.26
C GLN A 2 -12.66 0.02 5.74
N GLU A 3 -13.17 -0.81 6.65
CA GLU A 3 -13.04 -0.61 8.10
C GLU A 3 -11.59 -0.41 8.57
N CYS A 4 -10.64 -1.14 7.98
CA CYS A 4 -9.22 -0.98 8.29
C CYS A 4 -8.68 0.37 7.81
N CYS A 5 -9.08 0.83 6.61
CA CYS A 5 -8.71 2.15 6.11
C CYS A 5 -9.32 3.27 6.97
N ASP A 6 -10.55 3.08 7.44
CA ASP A 6 -11.24 4.04 8.31
C ASP A 6 -10.51 4.16 9.66
N GLU A 7 -10.07 3.04 10.24
CA GLU A 7 -9.30 3.06 11.48
C GLU A 7 -7.92 3.69 11.32
N ILE A 8 -7.21 3.41 10.23
CA ILE A 8 -5.94 4.08 9.91
C ILE A 8 -6.17 5.60 9.77
N GLU A 9 -7.25 6.01 9.11
CA GLU A 9 -7.60 7.42 9.01
C GLU A 9 -7.92 8.05 10.37
N ASN A 10 -8.60 7.32 11.26
CA ASN A 10 -8.82 7.77 12.64
C ASN A 10 -7.50 7.97 13.39
N CYS A 11 -6.54 7.06 13.21
CA CYS A 11 -5.18 7.22 13.77
C CYS A 11 -4.48 8.46 13.22
N MET A 12 -4.58 8.73 11.91
CA MET A 12 -4.05 9.96 11.32
C MET A 12 -4.68 11.22 11.93
N LYS A 13 -6.00 11.23 12.12
CA LYS A 13 -6.75 12.35 12.74
C LYS A 13 -6.34 12.59 14.20
N LYS A 14 -6.06 11.52 14.94
CA LYS A 14 -5.56 11.58 16.32
C LYS A 14 -4.08 12.00 16.41
N GLY A 15 -3.40 12.20 15.29
CA GLY A 15 -2.02 12.68 15.25
C GLY A 15 -0.95 11.59 15.38
N PHE A 16 -1.32 10.31 15.27
CA PHE A 16 -0.35 9.21 15.29
C PHE A 16 0.59 9.28 14.07
N PRO A 17 1.85 8.79 14.20
CA PRO A 17 2.79 8.71 13.09
C PRO A 17 2.42 7.58 12.13
N VAL A 18 1.52 7.88 11.19
CA VAL A 18 1.04 6.94 10.17
C VAL A 18 1.70 7.26 8.84
N PHE A 19 2.36 6.26 8.25
CA PHE A 19 3.06 6.38 6.96
C PHE A 19 2.26 5.89 5.76
N ASN A 20 1.08 5.31 5.99
CA ASN A 20 0.17 4.92 4.91
C ASN A 20 -0.27 6.13 4.09
N LEU A 21 -0.49 5.92 2.80
CA LEU A 21 -0.91 6.98 1.89
C LEU A 21 -2.44 6.99 1.80
N LYS A 22 -3.08 7.95 2.47
CA LYS A 22 -4.55 8.05 2.54
C LYS A 22 -5.18 8.08 1.15
N THR A 23 -4.55 8.76 0.20
CA THR A 23 -5.01 8.86 -1.20
C THR A 23 -5.01 7.52 -1.95
N ALA A 24 -4.30 6.50 -1.44
CA ALA A 24 -4.30 5.15 -1.99
C ALA A 24 -5.47 4.28 -1.48
N PHE A 25 -6.16 4.67 -0.40
CA PHE A 25 -7.15 3.81 0.27
C PHE A 25 -8.29 3.33 -0.65
N PRO A 26 -8.90 4.18 -1.51
CA PRO A 26 -9.95 3.71 -2.41
C PRO A 26 -9.47 2.58 -3.34
N TYR A 27 -8.21 2.65 -3.78
CA TYR A 27 -7.62 1.62 -4.63
C TYR A 27 -7.39 0.32 -3.87
N ILE A 28 -6.96 0.42 -2.60
CA ILE A 28 -6.71 -0.73 -1.73
C ILE A 28 -8.01 -1.44 -1.36
N VAL A 29 -9.06 -0.69 -1.01
CA VAL A 29 -10.37 -1.24 -0.64
C VAL A 29 -10.95 -2.05 -1.80
N HIS A 30 -10.83 -1.56 -3.02
CA HIS A 30 -11.40 -2.18 -4.22
C HIS A 30 -10.42 -3.04 -5.03
N ASN A 31 -9.19 -3.23 -4.56
CA ASN A 31 -8.13 -3.93 -5.30
C ASN A 31 -7.92 -3.43 -6.73
N SER A 32 -8.03 -2.12 -6.94
CA SER A 32 -7.91 -1.47 -8.26
C SER A 32 -6.51 -0.86 -8.50
N PHE A 33 -5.47 -1.52 -7.98
CA PHE A 33 -4.05 -1.20 -8.19
C PHE A 33 -3.36 -2.30 -9.01
N PRO A 34 -2.29 -1.98 -9.76
CA PRO A 34 -1.63 -2.97 -10.60
C PRO A 34 -0.85 -3.98 -9.74
N THR A 35 -0.90 -5.26 -10.14
CA THR A 35 -0.15 -6.35 -9.50
C THR A 35 0.57 -7.20 -10.56
N PRO A 36 1.74 -7.78 -10.24
CA PRO A 36 2.54 -7.53 -9.04
C PRO A 36 3.24 -6.16 -9.10
N CYS A 37 3.60 -5.60 -7.95
CA CYS A 37 4.51 -4.45 -7.87
C CYS A 37 5.95 -4.95 -7.98
N TYR A 38 6.58 -4.83 -9.15
CA TYR A 38 7.92 -5.38 -9.40
C TYR A 38 9.03 -4.71 -8.59
N GLN A 39 8.81 -3.47 -8.17
CA GLN A 39 9.73 -2.69 -7.34
C GLN A 39 9.65 -3.06 -5.86
N CYS A 40 8.60 -3.76 -5.43
CA CYS A 40 8.46 -4.24 -4.05
C CYS A 40 9.02 -5.66 -3.96
N ILE A 41 10.10 -5.82 -3.20
CA ILE A 41 10.70 -7.13 -2.92
C ILE A 41 10.48 -7.43 -1.44
N VAL A 42 9.89 -8.58 -1.14
CA VAL A 42 9.69 -9.07 0.24
C VAL A 42 10.60 -10.26 0.47
N MET A 43 11.37 -10.19 1.56
CA MET A 43 12.22 -11.27 2.03
C MET A 43 11.58 -11.90 3.27
N GLU A 44 11.28 -13.20 3.22
CA GLU A 44 10.66 -13.90 4.34
C GLU A 44 11.19 -15.33 4.42
N ASN A 45 11.71 -15.73 5.58
CA ASN A 45 12.28 -17.07 5.83
C ASN A 45 13.31 -17.49 4.76
N GLY A 46 14.16 -16.56 4.30
CA GLY A 46 15.15 -16.81 3.25
C GLY A 46 14.59 -16.93 1.84
N LYS A 47 13.28 -16.80 1.65
CA LYS A 47 12.62 -16.75 0.34
C LYS A 47 12.39 -15.31 -0.09
N GLN A 48 12.78 -15.00 -1.32
CA GLN A 48 12.46 -13.73 -1.99
C GLN A 48 11.15 -13.86 -2.77
N SER A 49 10.25 -12.89 -2.60
CA SER A 49 9.03 -12.75 -3.38
C SER A 49 8.95 -11.34 -3.99
N ILE A 50 8.43 -11.26 -5.22
CA ILE A 50 8.05 -9.98 -5.85
C ILE A 50 6.64 -9.63 -5.36
N CYS A 51 6.43 -8.40 -4.91
CA CYS A 51 5.26 -7.99 -4.12
C CYS A 51 5.19 -8.78 -2.80
N GLY A 52 3.99 -9.10 -2.31
CA GLY A 52 3.80 -10.02 -1.19
C GLY A 52 3.68 -11.47 -1.64
N ARG A 53 3.68 -12.40 -0.67
CA ARG A 53 3.55 -13.86 -0.90
C ARG A 53 2.25 -14.27 -1.63
N CYS A 54 1.27 -13.37 -1.72
CA CYS A 54 -0.01 -13.64 -2.37
C CYS A 54 0.10 -13.96 -3.87
N VAL A 55 1.22 -13.64 -4.53
CA VAL A 55 1.48 -14.01 -5.93
C VAL A 55 1.69 -15.51 -6.12
N ASP A 56 2.18 -16.20 -5.08
CA ASP A 56 2.48 -17.64 -5.11
C ASP A 56 1.27 -18.51 -4.75
N ILE A 57 0.20 -17.90 -4.22
CA ILE A 57 -0.99 -18.61 -3.71
C ILE A 57 -2.20 -18.30 -4.61
N PRO A 58 -2.73 -19.29 -5.35
CA PRO A 58 -3.86 -19.10 -6.25
C PRO A 58 -5.06 -18.43 -5.55
N GLY A 59 -5.57 -17.34 -6.15
CA GLY A 59 -6.76 -16.64 -5.65
C GLY A 59 -6.51 -15.66 -4.50
N LEU A 60 -5.41 -15.78 -3.74
CA LEU A 60 -5.15 -14.91 -2.58
C LEU A 60 -4.94 -13.45 -2.97
N CYS A 61 -4.35 -13.18 -4.14
CA CYS A 61 -4.16 -11.81 -4.63
C CYS A 61 -5.51 -11.04 -4.77
N LYS A 62 -6.62 -11.73 -5.09
CA LYS A 62 -7.96 -11.11 -5.18
C LYS A 62 -8.49 -10.63 -3.83
N GLN A 63 -7.99 -11.23 -2.74
CA GLN A 63 -8.34 -10.86 -1.37
C GLN A 63 -7.26 -10.00 -0.71
N CYS A 64 -6.05 -9.98 -1.29
CA CYS A 64 -4.90 -9.23 -0.80
C CYS A 64 -5.19 -7.73 -0.71
N GLY A 65 -4.66 -7.07 0.32
CA GLY A 65 -4.66 -5.63 0.49
C GLY A 65 -3.34 -5.20 1.14
N TYR A 66 -2.22 -5.70 0.62
CA TYR A 66 -0.91 -5.37 1.16
C TYR A 66 -0.60 -3.89 0.88
N PHE A 67 -0.88 -3.05 1.87
CA PHE A 67 -0.90 -1.58 1.76
C PHE A 67 0.38 -1.05 1.10
N PHE A 68 1.54 -1.47 1.59
CA PHE A 68 2.82 -1.02 1.06
C PHE A 68 2.97 -1.30 -0.44
N ALA A 69 2.74 -2.54 -0.87
CA ALA A 69 2.86 -2.88 -2.29
C ALA A 69 1.81 -2.16 -3.16
N ALA A 70 0.59 -1.98 -2.65
CA ALA A 70 -0.47 -1.27 -3.37
C ALA A 70 -0.17 0.23 -3.52
N GLU A 71 0.28 0.89 -2.45
CA GLU A 71 0.67 2.29 -2.42
C GLU A 71 1.80 2.56 -3.41
N TYR A 72 2.87 1.78 -3.34
CA TYR A 72 4.03 1.95 -4.21
C TYR A 72 3.73 1.56 -5.66
N ALA A 73 2.86 0.57 -5.90
CA ALA A 73 2.40 0.26 -7.25
C ALA A 73 1.69 1.46 -7.92
N LEU A 74 0.94 2.25 -7.14
CA LEU A 74 0.29 3.47 -7.63
C LEU A 74 1.30 4.60 -7.85
N VAL A 75 2.26 4.76 -6.94
CA VAL A 75 3.37 5.72 -7.07
C VAL A 75 4.15 5.45 -8.35
N PHE A 76 4.62 4.22 -8.57
CA PHE A 76 5.40 3.85 -9.77
C PHE A 76 4.58 3.88 -11.05
N ARG A 77 3.25 3.77 -10.96
CA ARG A 77 2.34 3.99 -12.10
C ARG A 77 2.13 5.48 -12.43
N GLY A 78 2.68 6.40 -11.64
CA GLY A 78 2.56 7.83 -11.87
C GLY A 78 1.25 8.43 -11.37
N ARG A 79 0.58 7.83 -10.38
CA ARG A 79 -0.62 8.44 -9.77
C ARG A 79 -0.22 9.67 -8.97
N VAL A 80 -0.36 10.84 -9.60
CA VAL A 80 0.07 12.14 -9.11
C VAL A 80 -0.43 12.45 -7.70
N ASN A 81 -1.71 12.18 -7.42
CA ASN A 81 -2.30 12.40 -6.09
C ASN A 81 -1.62 11.55 -4.99
N VAL A 82 -1.26 10.29 -5.29
CA VAL A 82 -0.57 9.39 -4.37
C VAL A 82 0.89 9.80 -4.19
N ILE A 83 1.55 10.27 -5.26
CA ILE A 83 2.92 10.80 -5.18
C ILE A 83 2.98 12.03 -4.28
N PHE A 84 2.07 12.99 -4.44
CA PHE A 84 2.03 14.17 -3.57
C PHE A 84 1.76 13.81 -2.10
N ASP A 85 0.90 12.83 -1.86
CA ASP A 85 0.61 12.33 -0.51
C ASP A 85 1.83 11.64 0.12
N MET A 86 2.58 10.86 -0.67
CA MET A 86 3.84 10.26 -0.25
C MET A 86 4.85 11.34 0.16
N LEU A 87 5.07 12.34 -0.70
CA LEU A 87 6.00 13.43 -0.41
C LEU A 87 5.59 14.18 0.86
N ARG A 88 4.31 14.56 0.98
CA ARG A 88 3.77 15.25 2.15
C ARG A 88 3.93 14.43 3.44
N THR A 89 3.65 13.12 3.36
CA THR A 89 3.67 12.23 4.53
C THR A 89 5.11 11.95 4.97
N TYR A 90 6.01 11.64 4.04
CA TYR A 90 7.37 11.22 4.37
C TYR A 90 8.24 12.42 4.75
N LEU A 91 8.11 13.56 4.06
CA LEU A 91 8.84 14.79 4.41
C LEU A 91 8.35 15.44 5.70
N LYS A 92 7.21 15.03 6.26
CA LYS A 92 6.77 15.50 7.58
C LYS A 92 7.64 14.95 8.72
N TYR A 93 8.28 13.81 8.52
CA TYR A 93 9.03 13.07 9.54
C TYR A 93 10.55 13.03 9.27
N ILE A 94 11.01 13.70 8.21
CA ILE A 94 12.43 13.95 7.91
C ILE A 94 12.74 15.38 8.35
#